data_AF-A0A943RMD8-F1
#
_entry.id   AF-A0A943RMD8-F1
#
_cell.length_a   1.000
_cell.length_b   1.000
_cell.length_c   1.000
_cell.angle_alpha   90.00
_cell.angle_beta   90.00
_cell.angle_gamma   90.00
#
_symmetry.space_group_name_H-M   'P 1'
#
loop_
_entity.id
_entity.type
_entity.pdbx_description
1 polymer ?
#
loop_
_entity_poly.entity_id
_entity_poly.type
_entity_poly.pdbx_seq_one_letter_code
_entity_poly.pdbx_strand_id
1 'polypeptide(L)'
;MSAQKQVCSIGTGGESAEALRERSWEYGLPPYLQHDLDAYKEGLAEGSSLLDCLWGELYGSINIAEINDGAITHEHANYLRQKFLWGE
;
A
#
# COMPACT_ATOMS: atom_id res chain seq x y z
N MET A 1 30.08 46.81 6.97
CA MET A 1 30.01 45.49 6.31
C MET A 1 29.92 44.43 7.39
N SER A 2 28.77 43.78 7.55
CA SER A 2 28.73 42.39 8.03
C SER A 2 27.33 41.86 7.77
N ALA A 3 27.21 41.01 6.76
CA ALA A 3 25.98 40.30 6.43
C ALA A 3 25.84 39.13 7.39
N GLN A 4 24.81 39.13 8.23
CA GLN A 4 24.40 37.94 8.97
C GLN A 4 23.56 37.05 8.06
N LYS A 5 24.19 35.95 7.64
CA LYS A 5 23.55 34.83 6.95
C LYS A 5 22.86 33.97 8.02
N GLN A 6 21.55 34.14 8.20
CA GLN A 6 20.75 33.18 8.96
C GLN A 6 20.19 32.14 7.99
N VAL A 7 20.57 30.89 8.23
CA VAL A 7 20.24 29.67 7.50
C VAL A 7 18.73 29.46 7.36
N CYS A 8 18.28 29.09 6.15
CA CYS A 8 16.98 28.45 5.94
C CYS A 8 17.00 27.09 6.64
N SER A 9 16.26 26.97 7.74
CA SER A 9 16.02 25.67 8.37
C SER A 9 15.15 24.83 7.43
N ILE A 10 15.78 23.90 6.73
CA ILE A 10 15.10 22.84 6.00
C ILE A 10 14.52 21.92 7.09
N GLY A 11 13.22 22.03 7.34
CA GLY A 11 12.54 21.13 8.26
C GLY A 11 12.58 19.72 7.68
N THR A 12 13.38 18.84 8.30
CA THR A 12 13.30 17.41 8.05
C THR A 12 12.03 16.89 8.70
N GLY A 13 10.93 16.86 7.96
CA GLY A 13 9.74 16.12 8.34
C GLY A 13 10.07 14.63 8.28
N GLY A 14 10.37 14.01 9.42
CA GLY A 14 10.53 12.56 9.51
C GLY A 14 9.19 11.87 9.34
N GLU A 15 9.11 10.86 8.46
CA GLU A 15 7.94 9.99 8.37
C GLU A 15 7.71 9.26 9.70
N SER A 16 6.44 9.08 10.11
CA SER A 16 6.12 8.36 11.33
C SER A 16 6.50 6.88 11.22
N ALA A 17 6.79 6.24 12.35
CA ALA A 17 7.06 4.80 12.39
C ALA A 17 5.87 3.96 11.89
N GLU A 18 4.65 4.48 12.03
CA GLU A 18 3.42 3.86 11.52
C GLU A 18 3.38 3.90 9.98
N ALA A 19 3.68 5.05 9.36
CA ALA A 19 3.73 5.16 7.91
C ALA A 19 4.81 4.25 7.28
N LEU A 20 5.95 4.08 7.98
CA LEU A 20 6.99 3.13 7.56
C LEU A 20 6.52 1.67 7.68
N ARG A 21 5.81 1.32 8.76
CA ARG A 21 5.21 -0.02 8.93
C ARG A 21 4.19 -0.30 7.84
N GLU A 22 3.28 0.63 7.58
CA GLU A 22 2.25 0.52 6.55
C GLU A 22 2.83 0.36 5.14
N ARG A 23 3.90 1.08 4.80
CA ARG A 23 4.57 0.91 3.50
C ARG A 23 5.18 -0.49 3.33
N SER A 24 5.60 -1.11 4.43
CA SER A 24 6.16 -2.47 4.39
C SER A 24 5.11 -3.53 4.06
N TRP A 25 3.82 -3.22 4.26
CA TRP A 25 2.71 -4.13 4.03
C TRP A 25 2.34 -4.35 2.55
N GLU A 26 2.97 -3.63 1.63
CA GLU A 26 2.74 -3.80 0.19
C GLU A 26 3.70 -4.79 -0.47
N TYR A 27 4.65 -5.34 0.30
CA TYR A 27 5.74 -6.19 -0.20
C TYR A 27 5.94 -7.41 0.69
N GLY A 28 6.55 -8.45 0.14
CA GLY A 28 6.81 -9.69 0.88
C GLY A 28 5.54 -10.47 1.21
N LEU A 29 4.47 -10.24 0.46
CA LEU A 29 3.19 -10.94 0.58
C LEU A 29 3.32 -12.37 0.06
N PRO A 30 2.39 -13.27 0.43
CA PRO A 30 2.25 -14.55 -0.26
C PRO A 30 2.23 -14.35 -1.78
N PRO A 31 2.90 -15.20 -2.59
CA PRO A 31 3.09 -14.93 -4.02
C PRO A 31 1.80 -14.65 -4.81
N TYR A 32 0.68 -15.31 -4.46
CA TYR A 32 -0.62 -15.07 -5.07
C TYR A 32 -1.16 -13.66 -4.75
N LEU A 33 -1.04 -13.23 -3.49
CA LEU A 33 -1.51 -11.92 -3.07
C LEU A 33 -0.62 -10.81 -3.63
N GLN A 34 0.69 -11.01 -3.71
CA GLN A 34 1.58 -10.04 -4.35
C GLN A 34 1.23 -9.89 -5.84
N HIS A 35 1.02 -11.00 -6.53
CA HIS A 35 0.63 -11.00 -7.94
C HIS A 35 -0.65 -10.20 -8.18
N ASP A 36 -1.70 -10.45 -7.39
CA ASP A 36 -2.98 -9.76 -7.58
C ASP A 36 -2.93 -8.29 -7.18
N LEU A 37 -2.11 -7.94 -6.18
CA LEU A 37 -1.86 -6.55 -5.81
C LEU A 37 -1.14 -5.80 -6.94
N ASP A 38 -0.13 -6.41 -7.52
CA ASP A 38 0.64 -5.81 -8.61
C ASP A 38 -0.22 -5.68 -9.89
N ALA A 39 -1.00 -6.72 -10.22
CA ALA A 39 -1.92 -6.70 -11.36
C ALA A 39 -3.01 -5.62 -11.21
N TYR A 40 -3.54 -5.43 -10.00
CA TYR A 40 -4.51 -4.37 -9.72
C TYR A 40 -3.88 -2.97 -9.87
N LYS A 41 -2.66 -2.76 -9.34
CA LYS A 41 -1.91 -1.50 -9.49
C LYS A 41 -1.62 -1.19 -10.96
N GLU A 42 -1.21 -2.18 -11.74
CA GLU A 42 -1.00 -2.04 -13.18
C GLU A 42 -2.31 -1.72 -13.91
N GLY A 43 -3.39 -2.43 -13.61
CA GLY A 43 -4.72 -2.16 -14.18
C GLY A 43 -5.21 -0.75 -13.91
N LEU A 44 -4.93 -0.19 -12.72
CA LEU A 44 -5.22 1.21 -12.41
C LEU A 44 -4.37 2.18 -13.24
N ALA A 45 -3.07 1.92 -13.35
CA ALA A 45 -2.13 2.76 -14.09
C ALA A 45 -2.44 2.81 -15.60
N GLU A 46 -2.90 1.69 -16.16
CA GLU A 46 -3.22 1.57 -17.58
C GLU A 46 -4.67 1.92 -17.93
N GLY A 47 -5.53 2.14 -16.93
CA GLY A 47 -6.96 2.36 -17.15
C GLY A 47 -7.65 1.12 -17.75
N SER A 48 -7.28 -0.07 -17.27
CA SER A 48 -7.77 -1.34 -17.77
C SER A 48 -9.30 -1.44 -17.74
N SER A 49 -9.89 -2.00 -18.79
CA SER A 49 -11.32 -2.30 -18.84
C SER A 49 -11.73 -3.46 -17.94
N LEU A 50 -10.78 -4.13 -17.28
CA LEU A 50 -10.99 -5.29 -16.41
C LEU A 50 -10.80 -4.95 -14.92
N LEU A 51 -10.88 -3.67 -14.55
CA LEU A 51 -10.65 -3.22 -13.17
C LEU A 51 -11.62 -3.85 -12.17
N ASP A 52 -12.84 -4.17 -12.56
CA ASP A 52 -13.81 -4.89 -11.75
C ASP A 52 -13.39 -6.34 -11.46
N CYS A 53 -12.84 -7.04 -12.46
CA CYS A 53 -12.26 -8.36 -12.28
C CYS A 53 -11.04 -8.30 -11.36
N LEU A 54 -10.09 -7.40 -11.64
CA LEU A 54 -8.87 -7.26 -10.85
C LEU A 54 -9.16 -6.87 -9.39
N TRP A 55 -10.18 -6.04 -9.17
CA TRP A 55 -10.67 -5.72 -7.82
C TRP A 55 -11.15 -6.98 -7.09
N GLY A 56 -11.91 -7.83 -7.78
CA GLY A 56 -12.41 -9.09 -7.24
C GLY A 56 -11.30 -10.08 -6.89
N GLU A 57 -10.31 -10.23 -7.77
CA GLU A 57 -9.13 -11.09 -7.54
C GLU A 57 -8.35 -10.62 -6.31
N LEU A 58 -8.00 -9.32 -6.25
CA LEU A 58 -7.28 -8.75 -5.11
C LEU A 58 -8.08 -8.88 -3.80
N TYR A 59 -9.37 -8.58 -3.81
CA TYR A 59 -10.23 -8.74 -2.62
C TYR A 59 -10.27 -10.19 -2.14
N GLY A 60 -10.40 -11.15 -3.06
CA GLY A 60 -10.37 -12.58 -2.79
C GLY A 60 -9.04 -13.02 -2.17
N SER A 61 -7.92 -12.62 -2.76
CA SER A 61 -6.58 -12.95 -2.28
C SER A 61 -6.26 -12.37 -0.91
N ILE A 62 -6.72 -11.14 -0.61
CA ILE A 62 -6.59 -10.58 0.74
C ILE A 62 -7.37 -11.43 1.76
N ASN A 63 -8.59 -11.87 1.43
CA ASN A 63 -9.39 -12.71 2.31
C ASN A 63 -8.76 -14.09 2.54
N ILE A 64 -8.22 -14.72 1.49
CA ILE A 64 -7.53 -16.01 1.61
C ILE A 64 -6.31 -15.87 2.53
N ALA A 65 -5.50 -14.83 2.31
CA ALA A 65 -4.31 -14.58 3.13
C ALA A 65 -4.65 -14.32 4.60
N GLU A 66 -5.76 -13.63 4.88
CA GLU A 66 -6.20 -13.32 6.24
C GLU A 66 -6.87 -14.52 6.93
N ILE A 67 -7.86 -15.14 6.29
CA ILE A 67 -8.82 -16.06 6.93
C ILE A 67 -8.36 -17.51 6.81
N ASN A 68 -7.88 -17.90 5.62
CA ASN A 68 -7.58 -19.29 5.31
C ASN A 68 -6.14 -19.64 5.68
N ASP A 69 -5.19 -18.79 5.28
CA ASP A 69 -3.76 -19.05 5.45
C ASP A 69 -3.21 -18.45 6.75
N GLY A 70 -3.84 -17.38 7.27
CA GLY A 70 -3.32 -16.61 8.40
C GLY A 70 -1.95 -15.98 8.13
N ALA A 71 -1.64 -15.70 6.86
CA ALA A 71 -0.37 -15.19 6.39
C ALA A 71 -0.19 -13.68 6.65
N ILE A 72 -1.30 -12.94 6.78
CA ILE A 72 -1.32 -11.52 7.13
C ILE A 72 -2.29 -11.29 8.30
N THR A 73 -2.04 -10.23 9.08
CA THR A 73 -2.93 -9.86 10.19
C THR A 73 -4.19 -9.15 9.67
N HIS A 74 -5.23 -9.09 10.50
CA HIS A 74 -6.43 -8.30 10.20
C HIS A 74 -6.11 -6.81 9.91
N GLU A 75 -5.17 -6.24 10.66
CA GLU A 75 -4.72 -4.84 10.47
C GLU A 75 -4.06 -4.63 9.10
N HIS A 76 -3.19 -5.57 8.70
CA HIS A 76 -2.54 -5.57 7.39
C HIS A 76 -3.57 -5.74 6.27
N ALA A 77 -4.49 -6.69 6.40
CA ALA A 77 -5.56 -6.90 5.43
C ALA A 77 -6.45 -5.64 5.27
N ASN A 78 -6.82 -5.00 6.38
CA ASN A 78 -7.60 -3.77 6.35
C ASN A 78 -6.85 -2.61 5.68
N TYR A 79 -5.56 -2.46 5.94
CA TYR A 79 -4.75 -1.45 5.23
C TYR A 79 -4.77 -1.65 3.72
N LEU A 80 -4.60 -2.89 3.24
CA LEU A 80 -4.63 -3.18 1.80
C LEU A 80 -6.00 -2.84 1.18
N ARG A 81 -7.10 -3.21 1.86
CA ARG A 81 -8.45 -2.89 1.39
C ARG A 81 -8.72 -1.38 1.37
N GLN A 82 -8.37 -0.67 2.45
CA GLN A 82 -8.54 0.78 2.52
C GLN A 82 -7.79 1.50 1.41
N LYS A 83 -6.50 1.17 1.28
CA LYS A 83 -5.62 1.86 0.34
C LYS A 83 -5.94 1.59 -1.12
N PHE A 84 -6.31 0.35 -1.47
CA PHE A 84 -6.44 -0.04 -2.87
C PHE A 84 -7.89 -0.24 -3.32
N LEU A 85 -8.78 -0.71 -2.46
CA LEU A 85 -10.12 -1.16 -2.89
C LEU A 85 -11.25 -0.20 -2.56
N TRP A 86 -11.09 0.65 -1.54
CA TRP A 86 -12.15 1.54 -1.05
C TRP A 86 -11.93 3.02 -1.35
N GLY A 87 -10.72 3.41 -1.79
CA GLY A 87 -10.44 4.75 -2.32
C GLY A 87 -10.41 5.86 -1.28
N GLU A 88 -9.93 5.56 -0.07
CA GLU A 88 -9.69 6.57 0.98
C GLU A 88 -8.37 7.35 0.81
#